data_AF-A0A1Q7Q0K6-F1
#
_entry.id   AF-A0A1Q7Q0K6-F1
#
_cell.length_a   1.000
_cell.length_b   1.000
_cell.length_c   1.000
_cell.angle_alpha   90.00
_cell.angle_beta   90.00
_cell.angle_gamma   90.00
#
_symmetry.space_group_name_H-M   'P 1'
#
loop_
_entity.id
_entity.type
_entity.pdbx_description
1 polymer ?
#
loop_
_entity_poly.entity_id
_entity_poly.type
_entity_poly.pdbx_seq_one_letter_code
_entity_poly.pdbx_strand_id
1 'polypeptide(L)' 'MHATVRAHWKTFLAEMEERSDGGAGLPRFVVGEFERYLGCGILANGFARVRCTACGDEMPARAAASAPPAQAAAMPAST' A
#
# COMPACT_ATOMS: atom_id res chain seq x y z
N MET A 1 5.51 -8.20 -10.85
CA MET A 1 4.18 -7.75 -10.36
C MET A 1 4.08 -6.24 -10.17
N HIS A 2 5.04 -5.58 -9.50
CA HIS A 2 4.99 -4.14 -9.20
C HIS A 2 4.73 -3.23 -10.43
N ALA A 3 5.39 -3.49 -11.56
CA ALA A 3 5.20 -2.72 -12.80
C ALA A 3 3.76 -2.80 -13.33
N THR A 4 3.16 -3.99 -13.32
CA THR A 4 1.78 -4.22 -13.77
C THR A 4 0.79 -3.45 -12.91
N VAL A 5 0.91 -3.56 -11.59
CA VAL A 5 0.02 -2.84 -10.66
C VAL A 5 0.15 -1.33 -10.87
N ARG A 6 1.38 -0.82 -11.00
CA ARG A 6 1.63 0.61 -11.27
C ARG A 6 0.97 1.09 -12.55
N ALA A 7 1.01 0.29 -13.62
CA ALA A 7 0.45 0.64 -14.91
C ALA A 7 -1.09 0.73 -14.87
N HIS A 8 -1.75 -0.13 -14.09
CA HIS A 8 -3.21 -0.28 -14.13
C HIS A 8 -3.95 0.29 -12.92
N TRP A 9 -3.25 0.67 -11.84
CA TRP A 9 -3.89 1.06 -10.57
C TRP A 9 -4.94 2.17 -10.70
N LYS A 10 -4.64 3.23 -11.45
CA LYS A 10 -5.56 4.36 -11.63
C LYS A 10 -6.81 3.97 -12.42
N THR A 11 -6.63 3.20 -13.49
CA THR A 11 -7.74 2.69 -14.31
C THR A 11 -8.64 1.78 -13.49
N PHE A 12 -8.04 0.89 -12.70
CA PHE A 12 -8.77 -0.01 -11.82
C PHE A 12 -9.60 0.73 -10.75
N LEU A 13 -9.08 1.82 -10.18
CA LEU A 13 -9.86 2.65 -9.24
C LEU A 13 -11.09 3.27 -9.91
N ALA A 14 -10.93 3.83 -11.11
CA ALA A 14 -12.03 4.43 -11.86
C ALA A 14 -13.11 3.39 -12.22
N GLU A 15 -12.71 2.21 -12.69
CA GLU A 15 -13.64 1.12 -13.01
C GLU A 15 -14.43 0.63 -11.79
N MET A 16 -13.81 0.61 -10.60
CA MET A 16 -14.49 0.20 -9.37
C MET A 16 -15.46 1.26 -8.86
N GLU A 17 -15.14 2.54 -9.02
CA GLU A 17 -16.05 3.64 -8.71
C GLU A 17 -17.30 3.56 -9.60
N GLU A 18 -17.12 3.40 -10.91
CA GLU A 18 -18.22 3.27 -11.88
C GLU A 18 -19.12 2.05 -11.63
N ARG A 19 -18.54 0.91 -11.23
CA ARG A 19 -19.31 -0.34 -11.05
C ARG A 19 -19.98 -0.46 -9.67
N SER A 20 -19.56 0.35 -8.70
CA SER A 20 -20.12 0.29 -7.35
C SER A 20 -21.48 0.98 -7.28
N ASP A 21 -22.47 0.34 -6.64
CA ASP A 21 -23.75 0.98 -6.35
C ASP A 21 -23.52 2.22 -5.47
N GLY A 22 -23.78 3.40 -6.05
CA GLY A 22 -23.59 4.68 -5.39
C GLY A 22 -22.17 5.27 -5.45
N GLY A 23 -21.26 4.73 -6.27
CA GLY A 23 -19.93 5.33 -6.48
C GLY A 23 -18.97 5.20 -5.30
N ALA A 24 -19.24 4.28 -4.36
CA ALA A 24 -18.43 4.10 -3.16
C ALA A 24 -17.00 3.57 -3.45
N GLY A 25 -16.78 2.94 -4.61
CA GLY A 25 -15.50 2.38 -5.02
C GLY A 25 -15.00 1.27 -4.09
N LEU A 26 -13.68 1.17 -3.94
CA LEU A 26 -13.03 0.18 -3.08
C LEU A 26 -13.00 0.63 -1.61
N PRO A 27 -13.02 -0.31 -0.64
CA PRO A 27 -12.76 0.01 0.75
C PRO A 27 -11.44 0.77 0.93
N ARG A 28 -11.43 1.80 1.79
CA ARG A 28 -10.26 2.67 2.02
C ARG A 28 -8.98 1.91 2.38
N PHE A 29 -9.08 0.79 3.08
CA PHE A 29 -7.91 0.00 3.46
C PHE A 29 -7.22 -0.65 2.24
N VAL A 30 -7.99 -1.04 1.22
CA VAL A 30 -7.47 -1.64 -0.02
C VAL A 30 -6.68 -0.59 -0.78
N VAL A 31 -7.29 0.59 -0.99
CA VAL A 31 -6.64 1.72 -1.64
C VAL A 31 -5.34 2.08 -0.93
N GLY A 32 -5.39 2.22 0.40
CA GLY A 32 -4.23 2.57 1.21
C GLY A 32 -3.09 1.54 1.17
N GLU A 33 -3.38 0.23 1.12
CA GLU A 33 -2.31 -0.77 0.97
C GLU A 33 -1.68 -0.76 -0.43
N PHE A 34 -2.49 -0.65 -1.48
CA PHE A 34 -1.95 -0.57 -2.85
C PHE A 34 -1.10 0.68 -3.05
N GLU A 35 -1.49 1.82 -2.49
CA GLU A 35 -0.68 3.04 -2.51
C GLU A 35 0.63 2.88 -1.72
N ARG A 36 0.60 2.23 -0.55
CA ARG A 36 1.82 1.90 0.21
C ARG A 36 2.74 0.96 -0.59
N TYR A 37 2.18 -0.05 -1.23
CA TYR A 37 2.90 -0.97 -2.10
C TYR A 37 3.55 -0.26 -3.29
N LEU A 38 2.83 0.64 -3.97
CA LEU A 38 3.34 1.41 -5.10
C LEU A 38 4.36 2.49 -4.70
N GLY A 39 4.35 2.89 -3.42
CA GLY A 39 5.36 3.74 -2.83
C GLY A 39 6.67 3.03 -2.50
N CYS A 40 6.71 1.70 -2.52
CA CYS A 40 7.94 0.93 -2.27
C CYS A 40 8.98 1.17 -3.39
N GLY A 41 10.25 1.26 -2.99
CA GLY A 41 11.37 1.50 -3.91
C GLY A 41 11.62 2.97 -4.26
N ILE A 42 10.76 3.90 -3.83
CA ILE A 42 11.00 5.35 -3.95
C ILE A 42 11.82 5.80 -2.73
N LEU A 43 13.14 5.93 -2.90
CA LEU A 43 14.05 6.30 -1.81
C LEU A 43 13.74 7.67 -1.19
N ALA A 44 13.14 8.58 -1.96
CA ALA A 44 12.71 9.90 -1.48
C ALA A 44 11.63 9.83 -0.38
N ASN A 45 10.90 8.71 -0.26
CA ASN A 45 9.89 8.50 0.78
C ASN A 45 10.50 8.09 2.15
N GLY A 46 11.83 8.04 2.27
CA GLY A 46 12.54 7.61 3.46
C GLY A 46 12.99 6.16 3.39
N PHE A 47 14.26 5.91 3.74
CA PHE A 47 14.87 4.60 3.75
C PHE A 47 15.72 4.39 4.99
N ALA A 48 15.80 3.14 5.44
CA ALA A 48 16.75 2.67 6.44
C ALA A 48 17.92 1.99 5.73
N ARG A 49 19.12 2.03 6.31
CA ARG A 49 20.22 1.15 5.90
C ARG A 49 20.26 -0.06 6.81
N VAL A 50 20.14 -1.24 6.24
CA VAL A 50 20.28 -2.50 6.96
C VAL A 50 21.70 -3.00 6.73
N ARG A 51 22.41 -3.29 7.81
CA ARG A 51 23.78 -3.80 7.77
C ARG A 51 23.84 -5.24 8.24
N CYS A 52 24.46 -6.12 7.46
CA CYS A 52 24.76 -7.48 7.89
C CYS A 52 25.92 -7.46 8.91
N THR A 53 25.74 -8.09 10.07
CA THR A 53 26.78 -8.13 11.11
C THR A 53 27.88 -9.14 10.83
N ALA A 54 27.65 -10.12 9.96
CA ALA A 54 28.61 -11.18 9.63
C ALA A 54 29.58 -10.78 8.50
N CYS A 55 29.09 -10.16 7.43
CA CYS A 55 29.92 -9.75 6.29
C CYS A 55 30.11 -8.23 6.16
N GLY A 56 29.32 -7.42 6.87
CA GLY A 56 29.42 -5.96 6.85
C GLY A 56 28.65 -5.27 5.73
N ASP A 57 28.04 -6.01 4.80
CA ASP A 57 27.28 -5.47 3.67
C ASP A 57 26.09 -4.61 4.12
N GLU A 58 25.85 -3.54 3.37
CA GLU A 58 24.74 -2.60 3.61
C GLU A 58 23.78 -2.58 2.43
N MET A 59 22.48 -2.59 2.73
CA MET A 59 21.43 -2.46 1.72
C MET A 59 20.38 -1.43 2.15
N PRO A 60 19.89 -0.60 1.22
CA PRO A 60 18.77 0.28 1.51
C PRO A 60 17.47 -0.54 1.63
N ALA A 61 16.70 -0.28 2.68
CA ALA A 61 15.36 -0.83 2.90
C ALA A 61 14.39 0.32 3.07
N ARG A 62 13.11 0.12 2.74
CA ARG A 62 12.07 1.12 3.06
C ARG A 62 12.02 1.31 4.57
N ALA A 63 12.08 2.55 5.03
CA ALA A 63 11.82 2.84 6.43
C ALA A 63 10.35 2.51 6.71
N ALA A 64 10.08 1.79 7.80
CA ALA A 64 8.70 1.58 8.23
C ALA A 64 8.09 2.96 8.51
N ALA A 65 7.11 3.38 7.69
CA ALA A 65 6.22 4.44 8.11
C ALA A 65 5.52 3.96 9.39
N SER A 66 5.40 4.80 10.41
CA SER A 66 4.51 4.50 11.54
C SER A 66 3.16 4.08 10.95
N ALA A 67 2.74 2.85 11.25
CA ALA A 67 1.49 2.33 10.73
C ALA A 67 0.36 3.27 11.17
N PRO A 68 -0.53 3.73 10.26
CA PRO A 68 -1.82 4.22 10.74
C PRO A 68 -2.46 3.07 11.53
N PRO A 69 -3.15 3.34 12.65
CA PRO A 69 -3.78 2.29 13.43
C PRO A 69 -4.60 1.44 12.49
N ALA A 70 -4.32 0.13 12.49
CA ALA A 70 -5.13 -0.84 11.77
C ALA A 70 -6.58 -0.52 12.11
N GLN A 71 -7.34 -0.09 11.10
CA GLN A 71 -8.75 0.23 11.26
C GLN A 71 -9.38 -1.04 11.82
N ALA A 72 -9.75 -0.98 13.10
CA ALA A 72 -10.42 -2.06 13.79
C ALA A 72 -11.55 -2.54 12.88
N ALA A 73 -11.52 -3.83 12.54
CA ALA A 73 -12.56 -4.48 11.80
C ALA A 73 -13.89 -4.29 12.54
N ALA A 74 -14.69 -3.32 12.11
CA ALA A 74 -16.11 -3.27 12.41
C ALA A 74 -16.81 -3.83 11.17
N MET A 75 -16.97 -5.15 11.14
CA MET A 75 -18.06 -5.75 10.39
C MET A 75 -19.35 -5.40 11.13
N PRO A 76 -20.34 -4.72 10.54
CA PRO A 76 -21.65 -4.65 11.17
C PRO A 76 -22.24 -6.07 11.13
N ALA A 77 -22.63 -6.57 12.29
CA ALA A 77 -23.45 -7.76 12.40
C ALA A 77 -24.74 -7.51 11.61
N SER A 78 -24.99 -8.33 10.59
CA SER A 78 -26.30 -8.42 9.96
C SER A 78 -27.32 -8.82 11.01
N THR A 79 -28.33 -7.98 11.24
CA THR A 79 -29.64 -8.38 11.76
C THR A 79 -30.65 -7.99 10.70
#